data_AF-Q8H1C6-F1
#
_entry.id   AF-Q8H1C6-F1
#
_cell.length_a   1.000
_cell.length_b   1.000
_cell.length_c   1.000
_cell.angle_alpha   90.00
_cell.angle_beta   90.00
_cell.angle_gamma   90.00
#
_symmetry.space_group_name_H-M   'P 1'
#
loop_
_entity.id
_entity.type
_entity.pdbx_description
1 polymer ?
#
loop_
_entity_poly.entity_id
_entity_poly.type
_entity_poly.pdbx_seq_one_letter_code
_entity_poly.pdbx_strand_id
1 'polypeptide(L)'
;YHLFYQYNPKGVVWGNIVWAHSTSTDLVNWTPHDAAIFPSQPSDINGCWSGSATILPSGKPVILYTGINPQNQQVQNLAFPKNLSDPFLREWVKVPQNPLMAPTQANRINASSFRDPTTAWLGPDKRWRVIIGSKQNQRGLAILYRSKDFLHWVKAKHPLHSAKKTGMWECPDF
;
A
#
# COMPACT_ATOMS: atom_id res chain seq x y z
N TYR A 1 -19.51 2.85 -1.97
CA TYR A 1 -18.43 1.84 -1.89
C TYR A 1 -17.41 2.08 -3.00
N HIS A 2 -16.14 1.81 -2.74
CA HIS A 2 -15.04 1.95 -3.72
C HIS A 2 -14.30 0.61 -3.82
N LEU A 3 -13.97 0.19 -5.03
CA LEU A 3 -13.11 -0.94 -5.32
C LEU A 3 -11.97 -0.47 -6.20
N PHE A 4 -10.75 -0.79 -5.79
CA PHE A 4 -9.55 -0.63 -6.59
C PHE A 4 -8.97 -2.01 -6.87
N TYR A 5 -8.42 -2.23 -8.06
CA TYR A 5 -7.89 -3.52 -8.46
C TYR A 5 -6.71 -3.38 -9.41
N GLN A 6 -5.76 -4.32 -9.31
CA GLN A 6 -4.64 -4.39 -10.23
C GLN A 6 -5.16 -4.65 -11.65
N TYR A 7 -4.78 -3.78 -12.58
CA TYR A 7 -5.23 -3.83 -13.96
C TYR A 7 -4.05 -3.60 -14.90
N ASN A 8 -4.00 -4.35 -16.00
CA ASN A 8 -3.08 -4.11 -17.11
C ASN A 8 -3.86 -3.39 -18.23
N PRO A 9 -3.62 -2.09 -18.46
CA PRO A 9 -4.33 -1.34 -19.50
C PRO A 9 -4.02 -1.77 -20.94
N LYS A 10 -3.02 -2.65 -21.14
CA LYS A 10 -2.46 -2.98 -22.44
C LYS A 10 -2.47 -4.48 -22.77
N GLY A 11 -3.07 -5.33 -21.93
CA GLY A 11 -3.05 -6.76 -22.20
C GLY A 11 -3.81 -7.61 -21.19
N VAL A 12 -3.94 -8.89 -21.54
CA VAL A 12 -4.65 -9.92 -20.76
C VAL A 12 -3.74 -10.74 -19.85
N VAL A 13 -2.46 -10.35 -19.75
CA VAL A 13 -1.44 -10.97 -18.90
C VAL A 13 -0.93 -9.97 -17.87
N TRP A 14 -0.29 -10.44 -16.81
CA TRP A 14 0.28 -9.56 -15.78
C TRP A 14 1.39 -8.66 -16.35
N GLY A 15 1.31 -7.36 -16.11
CA GLY A 15 2.27 -6.35 -16.59
C GLY A 15 1.66 -4.95 -16.58
N ASN A 16 2.48 -3.91 -16.61
CA ASN A 16 2.03 -2.49 -16.60
C ASN A 16 0.96 -2.18 -15.54
N ILE A 17 1.10 -2.75 -14.34
CA ILE A 17 0.04 -2.74 -13.33
C ILE A 17 -0.25 -1.33 -12.81
N VAL A 18 -1.52 -0.95 -12.91
CA VAL A 18 -2.14 0.24 -12.31
C VAL A 18 -3.29 -0.17 -11.39
N TRP A 19 -3.80 0.76 -10.61
CA TRP A 19 -5.05 0.60 -9.87
C TRP A 19 -6.21 1.16 -10.68
N ALA A 20 -6.94 0.27 -11.35
CA ALA A 20 -8.26 0.63 -11.87
C ALA A 20 -9.25 0.85 -10.71
N HIS A 21 -10.35 1.55 -10.97
CA HIS A 21 -11.23 2.05 -9.94
C HIS A 21 -12.70 1.95 -10.36
N SER A 22 -13.55 1.50 -9.46
CA SER A 22 -15.00 1.49 -9.64
C SER A 22 -15.72 1.85 -8.34
N THR A 23 -16.92 2.41 -8.44
CA THR A 23 -17.78 2.71 -7.30
C THR A 23 -19.12 2.00 -7.40
N SER A 24 -19.71 1.72 -6.25
CA SER A 24 -21.02 1.08 -6.14
C SER A 24 -21.81 1.63 -4.96
N THR A 25 -23.13 1.60 -5.04
CA THR A 25 -24.06 1.89 -3.94
C THR A 25 -24.57 0.62 -3.25
N ASP A 26 -24.35 -0.56 -3.82
CA ASP A 26 -24.90 -1.84 -3.36
C ASP A 26 -23.89 -3.01 -3.33
N LEU A 27 -22.62 -2.76 -3.68
CA LEU A 27 -21.53 -3.74 -3.84
C LEU A 27 -21.75 -4.77 -4.98
N VAL A 28 -22.79 -4.60 -5.80
CA VAL A 28 -23.14 -5.51 -6.90
C VAL A 28 -23.02 -4.81 -8.25
N ASN A 29 -23.61 -3.63 -8.38
CA ASN A 29 -23.58 -2.82 -9.58
C ASN A 29 -22.44 -1.81 -9.51
N TRP A 30 -21.51 -1.88 -10.46
CA TRP A 30 -20.27 -1.11 -10.44
C TRP A 30 -20.20 -0.11 -11.60
N THR A 31 -19.96 1.16 -11.26
CA THR A 31 -19.66 2.22 -12.22
C THR A 31 -18.14 2.37 -12.36
N PRO A 32 -17.57 2.20 -13.57
CA PRO A 32 -16.14 2.34 -13.79
C PRO A 32 -15.69 3.81 -13.75
N HIS A 33 -14.44 4.02 -13.35
CA HIS A 33 -13.72 5.30 -13.40
C HIS A 33 -12.34 5.09 -14.05
N ASP A 34 -11.65 6.19 -14.34
CA ASP A 34 -10.25 6.16 -14.76
C ASP A 34 -9.35 5.54 -13.68
N ALA A 35 -8.16 5.08 -14.07
CA ALA A 35 -7.19 4.52 -13.13
C ALA A 35 -6.79 5.57 -12.08
N ALA A 36 -6.95 5.22 -10.81
CA ALA A 36 -6.73 6.13 -9.69
C ALA A 36 -5.25 6.28 -9.32
N ILE A 37 -4.49 5.19 -9.41
CA ILE A 37 -3.05 5.16 -9.09
C ILE A 37 -2.32 4.45 -10.22
N PHE A 38 -1.40 5.17 -10.88
CA PHE A 38 -0.59 4.69 -12.00
C PHE A 38 0.84 5.24 -11.89
N PRO A 39 1.87 4.60 -12.48
CA PRO A 39 3.25 5.07 -12.39
C PRO A 39 3.40 6.54 -12.77
N SER A 40 3.90 7.36 -11.84
CA SER A 40 4.08 8.81 -12.07
C SER A 40 5.12 9.49 -11.19
N GLN A 41 5.71 8.78 -10.24
CA GLN A 41 6.78 9.27 -9.36
C GLN A 41 7.93 8.26 -9.33
N PRO A 42 9.17 8.67 -8.97
CA PRO A 42 10.30 7.75 -8.89
C PRO A 42 10.01 6.51 -8.03
N SER A 43 9.27 6.65 -6.93
CA SER A 43 8.97 5.54 -6.01
C SER A 43 8.00 4.49 -6.54
N ASP A 44 7.38 4.70 -7.71
CA ASP A 44 6.46 3.76 -8.35
C ASP A 44 6.58 3.70 -9.87
N ILE A 45 7.66 4.24 -10.42
CA ILE A 45 7.84 4.41 -11.87
C ILE A 45 7.77 3.09 -12.64
N ASN A 46 8.13 1.98 -12.00
CA ASN A 46 8.11 0.65 -12.59
C ASN A 46 6.84 -0.16 -12.24
N GLY A 47 5.89 0.39 -11.47
CA GLY A 47 4.63 -0.26 -11.17
C GLY A 47 3.96 0.21 -9.87
N CYS A 48 2.63 0.15 -9.84
CA CYS A 48 1.80 0.41 -8.66
C CYS A 48 1.10 -0.88 -8.23
N TRP A 49 1.69 -1.59 -7.28
CA TRP A 49 1.21 -2.87 -6.76
C TRP A 49 0.21 -2.68 -5.60
N SER A 50 -0.26 -3.78 -5.02
CA SER A 50 -1.36 -3.82 -4.05
C SER A 50 -1.10 -3.00 -2.78
N GLY A 51 -2.18 -2.80 -2.04
CA GLY A 51 -2.24 -1.97 -0.85
C GLY A 51 -3.67 -1.84 -0.34
N SER A 52 -3.87 -0.96 0.62
CA SER A 52 -5.14 -0.84 1.34
C SER A 52 -5.49 0.61 1.65
N ALA A 53 -6.78 0.88 1.78
CA ALA A 53 -7.31 2.15 2.24
C ALA A 53 -7.42 2.18 3.78
N THR A 54 -7.18 3.34 4.38
CA THR A 54 -7.43 3.61 5.81
C THR A 54 -8.29 4.87 5.92
N ILE A 55 -9.33 4.83 6.75
CA ILE A 55 -10.12 6.03 7.10
C ILE A 55 -9.49 6.66 8.35
N LEU A 56 -8.97 7.87 8.22
CA LEU A 56 -8.39 8.61 9.34
C LEU A 56 -9.50 9.09 10.30
N PRO A 57 -9.20 9.44 11.57
CA PRO A 57 -10.17 9.95 12.52
C PRO A 57 -10.94 11.20 12.06
N SER A 58 -10.37 11.97 11.13
CA SER A 58 -11.04 13.12 10.50
C SER A 58 -12.08 12.72 9.44
N GLY A 59 -12.27 11.43 9.16
CA GLY A 59 -13.10 10.92 8.06
C GLY A 59 -12.37 10.88 6.70
N LYS A 60 -11.14 11.39 6.61
CA LYS A 60 -10.36 11.41 5.37
C LYS A 60 -9.86 10.02 5.00
N PRO A 61 -10.16 9.47 3.81
CA PRO A 61 -9.55 8.24 3.34
C PRO A 61 -8.12 8.51 2.82
N VAL A 62 -7.22 7.55 3.05
CA VAL A 62 -5.86 7.52 2.52
C VAL A 62 -5.52 6.11 2.04
N ILE A 63 -4.62 5.98 1.07
CA ILE A 63 -4.17 4.69 0.55
C ILE A 63 -2.67 4.54 0.82
N LEU A 64 -2.29 3.45 1.47
CA LEU A 64 -0.92 2.94 1.43
C LEU A 64 -0.86 1.87 0.33
N TYR A 65 0.14 1.94 -0.54
CA TYR A 65 0.34 0.98 -1.62
C TYR A 65 1.82 0.71 -1.87
N THR A 66 2.11 -0.43 -2.49
CA THR A 66 3.48 -0.76 -2.90
C THR A 66 3.80 -0.16 -4.27
N GLY A 67 4.86 0.62 -4.38
CA GLY A 67 5.46 1.01 -5.65
C GLY A 67 6.72 0.22 -5.96
N ILE A 68 7.06 0.15 -7.24
CA ILE A 68 8.33 -0.37 -7.73
C ILE A 68 9.21 0.80 -8.17
N ASN A 69 10.31 1.03 -7.46
CA ASN A 69 11.24 2.13 -7.71
C ASN A 69 12.18 1.83 -8.91
N PRO A 70 13.06 2.76 -9.33
CA PRO A 70 13.91 2.55 -10.51
C PRO A 70 14.91 1.40 -10.35
N GLN A 71 15.21 1.00 -9.11
CA GLN A 71 16.07 -0.14 -8.78
C GLN A 71 15.29 -1.47 -8.65
N ASN A 72 14.02 -1.50 -9.08
CA ASN A 72 13.12 -2.65 -8.95
C ASN A 72 12.91 -3.13 -7.50
N GLN A 73 13.01 -2.20 -6.55
CA GLN A 73 12.74 -2.46 -5.14
C GLN A 73 11.28 -2.14 -4.82
N GLN A 74 10.68 -2.98 -3.99
CA GLN A 74 9.34 -2.75 -3.45
C GLN A 74 9.42 -1.75 -2.30
N VAL A 75 8.67 -0.66 -2.41
CA VAL A 75 8.64 0.45 -1.44
C VAL A 75 7.20 0.85 -1.16
N GLN A 76 6.92 1.42 0.01
CA GLN A 76 5.55 1.76 0.41
C GLN A 76 5.30 3.25 0.27
N ASN A 77 4.26 3.59 -0.47
CA ASN A 77 3.87 4.93 -0.84
C ASN A 77 2.52 5.28 -0.22
N LEU A 78 2.28 6.59 -0.04
CA LEU A 78 1.02 7.14 0.43
C LEU A 78 0.37 8.00 -0.66
N ALA A 79 -0.93 7.83 -0.82
CA ALA A 79 -1.77 8.65 -1.67
C ALA A 79 -3.02 9.12 -0.91
N PHE A 80 -3.59 10.26 -1.32
CA PHE A 80 -4.83 10.81 -0.79
C PHE A 80 -5.71 11.35 -1.91
N PRO A 81 -7.03 11.46 -1.70
CA PRO A 81 -7.90 12.12 -2.66
C PRO A 81 -7.49 13.57 -2.89
N LYS A 82 -7.50 13.99 -4.14
CA LYS A 82 -7.26 15.39 -4.54
C LYS A 82 -8.41 16.29 -4.11
N ASN A 83 -9.64 15.79 -4.18
CA ASN A 83 -10.87 16.49 -3.80
C ASN A 83 -11.71 15.60 -2.88
N LEU A 84 -11.84 15.98 -1.60
CA LEU A 84 -12.64 15.23 -0.63
C LEU A 84 -14.14 15.43 -0.79
N SER A 85 -14.57 16.46 -1.52
CA SER A 85 -15.98 16.69 -1.83
C SER A 85 -16.45 15.88 -3.04
N ASP A 86 -15.56 15.23 -3.78
CA ASP A 86 -15.93 14.29 -4.85
C ASP A 86 -16.32 12.93 -4.22
N PRO A 87 -17.61 12.55 -4.20
CA PRO A 87 -18.03 11.30 -3.57
C PRO A 87 -17.46 10.07 -4.28
N PHE A 88 -16.99 10.22 -5.52
CA PHE A 88 -16.40 9.13 -6.28
C PHE A 88 -14.90 8.99 -6.04
N LEU A 89 -14.22 10.01 -5.48
CA LEU A 89 -12.77 10.01 -5.22
C LEU A 89 -11.95 9.62 -6.46
N ARG A 90 -12.24 10.26 -7.60
CA ARG A 90 -11.64 9.87 -8.90
C ARG A 90 -10.15 10.19 -9.01
N GLU A 91 -9.72 11.33 -8.48
CA GLU A 91 -8.33 11.77 -8.58
C GLU A 91 -7.59 11.63 -7.24
N TRP A 92 -6.39 11.05 -7.30
CA TRP A 92 -5.52 10.84 -6.13
C TRP A 92 -4.17 11.53 -6.31
N VAL A 93 -3.66 12.11 -5.22
CA VAL A 93 -2.35 12.78 -5.14
C VAL A 93 -1.44 11.94 -4.25
N LYS A 94 -0.24 11.67 -4.74
CA LYS A 94 0.84 10.97 -4.01
C LYS A 94 1.71 11.98 -3.28
N VAL A 95 2.11 11.68 -2.05
CA VAL A 95 2.98 12.57 -1.28
C VAL A 95 4.37 12.73 -1.91
N PRO A 96 4.96 13.94 -1.89
CA PRO A 96 6.33 14.13 -2.38
C PRO A 96 7.37 13.42 -1.49
N GLN A 97 7.05 13.10 -0.24
CA GLN A 97 7.91 12.35 0.67
C GLN A 97 8.01 10.85 0.34
N ASN A 98 7.30 10.36 -0.68
CA ASN A 98 7.34 8.96 -1.05
C ASN A 98 8.75 8.52 -1.51
N PRO A 99 9.17 7.29 -1.17
CA PRO A 99 8.44 6.31 -0.36
C PRO A 99 8.55 6.58 1.15
N LEU A 100 7.48 6.30 1.90
CA LEU A 100 7.45 6.46 3.36
C LEU A 100 8.12 5.32 4.11
N MET A 101 8.12 4.12 3.52
CA MET A 101 8.78 2.93 4.08
C MET A 101 9.50 2.19 2.96
N ALA A 102 10.81 2.00 3.11
CA ALA A 102 11.64 1.36 2.09
C ALA A 102 12.64 0.36 2.72
N PRO A 103 13.06 -0.67 1.97
CA PRO A 103 14.20 -1.50 2.35
C PRO A 103 15.48 -0.67 2.43
N THR A 104 16.26 -0.84 3.50
CA THR A 104 17.56 -0.19 3.69
C THR A 104 18.57 -1.16 4.29
N GLN A 105 19.86 -0.85 4.18
CA GLN A 105 20.91 -1.63 4.85
C GLN A 105 20.68 -1.71 6.37
N ALA A 106 20.22 -0.61 6.98
CA ALA A 106 19.95 -0.54 8.41
C ALA A 106 18.79 -1.45 8.84
N ASN A 107 17.72 -1.53 8.06
CA ASN A 107 16.54 -2.30 8.43
C ASN A 107 16.56 -3.77 7.94
N ARG A 108 17.49 -4.11 7.03
CA ARG A 108 17.74 -5.47 6.50
C ARG A 108 16.50 -6.15 5.92
N ILE A 109 15.56 -5.37 5.38
CA ILE A 109 14.38 -5.89 4.68
C ILE A 109 14.80 -6.38 3.29
N ASN A 110 14.24 -7.51 2.84
CA ASN A 110 14.46 -7.99 1.48
C ASN A 110 13.67 -7.12 0.48
N ALA A 111 14.38 -6.43 -0.40
CA ALA A 111 13.79 -5.46 -1.32
C ALA A 111 12.86 -6.05 -2.40
N SER A 112 12.95 -7.36 -2.66
CA SER A 112 12.07 -8.07 -3.60
C SER A 112 10.92 -8.82 -2.88
N SER A 113 10.80 -8.65 -1.56
CA SER A 113 9.82 -9.32 -0.71
C SER A 113 9.38 -8.39 0.42
N PHE A 114 8.78 -7.26 0.07
CA PHE A 114 8.29 -6.23 0.99
C PHE A 114 7.13 -5.46 0.35
N ARG A 115 5.91 -5.97 0.47
CA ARG A 115 4.75 -5.45 -0.26
C ARG A 115 3.43 -5.67 0.45
N ASP A 116 2.40 -5.03 -0.07
CA ASP A 116 0.99 -5.18 0.33
C ASP A 116 0.74 -4.64 1.75
N PRO A 117 0.81 -3.31 1.96
CA PRO A 117 0.48 -2.70 3.25
C PRO A 117 -1.02 -2.87 3.56
N THR A 118 -1.32 -3.25 4.79
CA THR A 118 -2.70 -3.39 5.28
C THR A 118 -3.40 -2.06 5.48
N THR A 119 -4.71 -2.11 5.74
CA THR A 119 -5.37 -1.03 6.46
C THR A 119 -4.64 -0.82 7.79
N ALA A 120 -4.34 0.44 8.11
CA ALA A 120 -3.64 0.79 9.34
C ALA A 120 -4.63 0.96 10.49
N TRP A 121 -4.19 0.66 11.71
CA TRP A 121 -5.01 0.84 12.91
C TRP A 121 -4.32 1.73 13.95
N LEU A 122 -5.12 2.48 14.71
CA LEU A 122 -4.64 3.38 15.75
C LEU A 122 -4.66 2.66 17.10
N GLY A 123 -3.51 2.54 17.75
CA GLY A 123 -3.42 1.95 19.08
C GLY A 123 -3.79 2.92 20.21
N PRO A 124 -3.99 2.41 21.44
CA PRO A 124 -4.34 3.23 22.62
C PRO A 124 -3.24 4.23 23.00
N ASP A 125 -2.00 4.00 22.56
CA ASP A 125 -0.86 4.92 22.70
C ASP A 125 -0.85 6.07 21.69
N LYS A 126 -1.96 6.25 20.95
CA LYS A 126 -2.12 7.24 19.87
C LYS A 126 -1.06 7.10 18.77
N ARG A 127 -0.60 5.87 18.51
CA ARG A 127 0.28 5.55 17.39
C ARG A 127 -0.41 4.63 16.39
N TRP A 128 -0.31 4.99 15.13
CA TRP A 128 -0.69 4.12 14.02
C TRP A 128 0.22 2.91 13.94
N ARG A 129 -0.34 1.82 13.46
CA ARG A 129 0.33 0.56 13.15
C ARG A 129 -0.14 0.11 11.78
N VAL A 130 0.80 -0.44 11.01
CA VAL A 130 0.53 -1.07 9.72
C VAL A 130 1.48 -2.25 9.59
N ILE A 131 1.02 -3.33 8.97
CA ILE A 131 1.89 -4.45 8.60
C ILE A 131 2.07 -4.52 7.10
N ILE A 132 3.25 -4.99 6.69
CA ILE A 132 3.60 -5.24 5.30
C ILE A 132 4.10 -6.67 5.20
N GLY A 133 3.62 -7.37 4.17
CA GLY A 133 4.00 -8.73 3.86
C GLY A 133 5.47 -8.84 3.47
N SER A 134 6.18 -9.81 4.04
CA SER A 134 7.59 -10.02 3.76
C SER A 134 8.05 -11.46 4.05
N LYS A 135 9.33 -11.73 3.78
CA LYS A 135 10.02 -12.93 4.24
C LYS A 135 11.50 -12.67 4.52
N GLN A 136 12.07 -13.51 5.39
CA GLN A 136 13.51 -13.68 5.53
C GLN A 136 13.84 -15.16 5.34
N ASN A 137 14.58 -15.50 4.28
CA ASN A 137 14.75 -16.89 3.83
C ASN A 137 13.37 -17.56 3.66
N GLN A 138 13.13 -18.68 4.34
CA GLN A 138 11.85 -19.42 4.31
C GLN A 138 10.87 -19.00 5.42
N ARG A 139 11.16 -17.94 6.18
CA ARG A 139 10.29 -17.43 7.25
C ARG A 139 9.43 -16.30 6.72
N GLY A 140 8.11 -16.47 6.73
CA GLY A 140 7.15 -15.40 6.46
C GLY A 140 7.08 -14.41 7.61
N LEU A 141 6.88 -13.14 7.27
CA LEU A 141 6.90 -12.02 8.22
C LEU A 141 5.74 -11.07 7.95
N ALA A 142 5.06 -10.65 9.02
CA ALA A 142 4.22 -9.45 9.03
C ALA A 142 5.05 -8.30 9.62
N ILE A 143 5.78 -7.57 8.78
CA ILE A 143 6.67 -6.49 9.25
C ILE A 143 5.83 -5.33 9.77
N LEU A 144 5.95 -5.04 11.06
CA LEU A 144 5.21 -3.97 11.73
C LEU A 144 5.94 -2.64 11.64
N TYR A 145 5.23 -1.59 11.21
CA TYR A 145 5.66 -0.19 11.31
C TYR A 145 4.74 0.59 12.25
N ARG A 146 5.25 1.69 12.81
CA ARG A 146 4.50 2.59 13.70
C ARG A 146 4.69 4.04 13.29
N SER A 147 3.64 4.85 13.41
CA SER A 147 3.69 6.29 13.12
C SER A 147 2.84 7.09 14.10
N LYS A 148 3.17 8.36 14.34
CA LYS A 148 2.32 9.30 15.09
C LYS A 148 1.42 10.14 14.16
N ASP A 149 1.88 10.39 12.94
CA ASP A 149 1.31 11.39 12.02
C ASP A 149 0.91 10.80 10.65
N PHE A 150 1.04 9.48 10.49
CA PHE A 150 0.79 8.74 9.24
C PHE A 150 1.77 9.03 8.10
N LEU A 151 2.75 9.91 8.30
CA LEU A 151 3.77 10.28 7.31
C LEU A 151 5.14 9.69 7.68
N HIS A 152 5.53 9.79 8.94
CA HIS A 152 6.83 9.29 9.41
C HIS A 152 6.65 7.93 10.06
N TRP A 153 7.16 6.88 9.41
CA TRP A 153 7.00 5.50 9.85
C TRP A 153 8.31 4.91 10.36
N VAL A 154 8.26 4.32 11.54
CA VAL A 154 9.41 3.65 12.18
C VAL A 154 9.12 2.16 12.25
N LYS A 155 10.02 1.35 11.68
CA LYS A 155 9.95 -0.12 11.76
C LYS A 155 10.05 -0.56 13.22
N ALA A 156 9.14 -1.42 13.66
CA ALA A 156 9.22 -2.04 14.98
C ALA A 156 10.41 -3.02 15.05
N LYS A 157 10.95 -3.22 16.27
CA LYS A 157 12.07 -4.16 16.51
C LYS A 157 11.71 -5.60 16.12
N HIS A 158 10.46 -6.00 16.37
CA HIS A 158 9.93 -7.32 16.05
C HIS A 158 8.74 -7.19 15.07
N PRO A 159 8.56 -8.15 14.15
CA PRO A 159 7.35 -8.21 13.34
C PRO A 159 6.12 -8.41 14.23
N LEU A 160 4.91 -8.13 13.71
CA LEU A 160 3.68 -8.45 14.44
C LEU A 160 3.57 -9.97 14.64
N HIS A 161 3.88 -10.73 13.59
CA HIS A 161 3.95 -12.18 13.64
C HIS A 161 4.97 -12.73 12.62
N SER A 162 5.41 -13.97 12.83
CA SER A 162 6.26 -14.69 11.87
C SER A 162 6.11 -16.21 12.02
N ALA A 163 6.22 -16.94 10.92
CA ALA A 163 6.24 -18.40 10.94
C ALA A 163 7.37 -18.95 10.05
N LYS A 164 7.99 -20.06 10.50
CA LYS A 164 9.02 -20.75 9.72
C LYS A 164 8.34 -21.60 8.62
N LYS A 165 9.02 -21.76 7.48
CA LYS A 165 8.62 -22.64 6.37
C LYS A 165 7.29 -22.27 5.71
N THR A 166 6.92 -20.99 5.71
CA THR A 166 5.71 -20.48 5.04
C THR A 166 6.01 -19.70 3.77
N GLY A 167 7.28 -19.38 3.49
CA GLY A 167 7.65 -18.57 2.33
C GLY A 167 7.24 -17.10 2.47
N MET A 168 6.92 -16.46 1.35
CA MET A 168 6.46 -15.06 1.33
C MET A 168 5.04 -14.97 1.87
N TRP A 169 4.77 -14.00 2.74
CA TRP A 169 3.41 -13.59 3.05
C TRP A 169 3.04 -12.39 2.18
N GLU A 170 2.12 -12.61 1.24
CA GLU A 170 1.51 -11.56 0.40
C GLU A 170 0.13 -11.21 0.93
N CYS A 171 -0.35 -10.01 0.61
CA CYS A 171 -1.67 -9.50 0.99
C CYS A 171 -2.09 -9.86 2.45
N PRO A 172 -1.27 -9.53 3.47
CA PRO A 172 -1.69 -9.71 4.87
C PRO A 172 -2.95 -8.89 5.16
N ASP A 173 -3.66 -9.25 6.23
CA ASP A 173 -4.78 -8.47 6.78
C ASP A 173 -4.84 -8.66 8.31
N PHE A 174 -5.36 -7.68 9.06
CA PHE A 174 -5.41 -7.71 10.54
C PHE A 174 -6.47 -6.76 11.15
#